data_AF-A0A091CAE6-F1
#
_entry.id   AF-A0A091CAE6-F1
#
_cell.length_a   1.000
_cell.length_b   1.000
_cell.length_c   1.000
_cell.angle_alpha   90.00
_cell.angle_beta   90.00
_cell.angle_gamma   90.00
#
_symmetry.space_group_name_H-M   'P 1'
#
loop_
_entity.id
_entity.type
_entity.pdbx_description
1 polymer ?
#
loop_
_entity_poly.entity_id
_entity_poly.type
_entity_poly.pdbx_seq_one_letter_code
_entity_poly.pdbx_strand_id
1 'polypeptide(L)' 'MIETPALKQLCDLAENCGGAAKSSGAGGGDCGIVIADQKTGILPLMSKWEKANIIPLPLHVYHYRGGPK' A
#
# COMPACT_ATOMS: atom_id res chain seq x y z
N MET A 1 5.16 -17.87 9.84
CA MET A 1 5.50 -16.93 8.76
C MET A 1 4.33 -15.97 8.65
N ILE A 2 4.53 -14.66 8.88
CA ILE A 2 3.43 -13.66 8.98
C ILE A 2 3.09 -13.07 7.60
N GLU A 3 4.09 -13.00 6.72
CA GLU A 3 3.96 -12.46 5.37
C GLU A 3 3.52 -13.55 4.40
N THR A 4 2.36 -13.36 3.76
CA THR A 4 1.90 -14.25 2.69
C THR A 4 2.61 -13.90 1.38
N PRO A 5 2.68 -14.82 0.40
CA PRO A 5 3.24 -14.51 -0.92
C PRO A 5 2.61 -13.28 -1.58
N ALA A 6 1.30 -13.07 -1.38
CA ALA A 6 0.58 -11.91 -1.89
C ALA A 6 1.02 -10.59 -1.21
N LEU A 7 1.24 -10.60 0.11
CA LEU A 7 1.73 -9.42 0.84
C LEU A 7 3.17 -9.09 0.45
N LYS A 8 4.01 -10.11 0.27
CA LYS A 8 5.37 -9.92 -0.22
C LYS A 8 5.37 -9.30 -1.62
N GLN A 9 4.55 -9.83 -2.53
CA GLN A 9 4.40 -9.28 -3.87
C GLN A 9 3.89 -7.84 -3.86
N LEU A 10 2.98 -7.48 -2.95
CA LEU A 10 2.54 -6.10 -2.76
C LEU A 10 3.71 -5.18 -2.43
N CYS A 11 4.54 -5.56 -1.45
CA CYS A 11 5.70 -4.78 -1.02
C CYS A 11 6.77 -4.67 -2.11
N ASP A 12 7.13 -5.79 -2.74
CA ASP A 12 8.15 -5.83 -3.80
C ASP A 12 7.77 -4.93 -4.99
N LEU A 13 6.48 -4.91 -5.38
CA LEU A 13 6.00 -4.05 -6.48
C LEU A 13 6.08 -2.57 -6.12
N ALA A 14 5.79 -2.22 -4.86
CA ALA A 14 5.86 -0.86 -4.36
C ALA A 14 7.30 -0.35 -4.28
N GLU A 15 8.22 -1.15 -3.74
CA GLU A 15 9.66 -0.84 -3.68
C GLU A 15 10.26 -0.64 -5.07
N ASN A 16 9.90 -1.50 -6.03
CA ASN A 16 10.29 -1.35 -7.43
C ASN A 16 9.73 -0.09 -8.11
N CYS A 17 8.70 0.53 -7.54
CA CYS A 17 8.13 1.80 -8.00
C CYS A 17 8.64 2.99 -7.18
N GLY A 18 9.65 2.79 -6.33
CA GLY A 18 10.25 3.85 -5.50
C GLY A 18 9.43 4.22 -4.27
N GLY A 19 8.45 3.38 -3.89
CA GLY A 19 7.70 3.52 -2.64
C GLY A 19 8.27 2.64 -1.53
N ALA A 20 7.97 2.98 -0.28
CA ALA A 20 8.20 2.10 0.87
C ALA A 20 6.88 1.44 1.27
N ALA A 21 6.89 0.13 1.50
CA ALA A 21 5.69 -0.66 1.76
C ALA A 21 5.78 -1.50 3.02
N LYS A 22 4.63 -1.77 3.62
CA LYS A 22 4.52 -2.68 4.77
C LYS A 22 3.18 -3.42 4.73
N SER A 23 3.18 -4.66 5.23
CA SER A 23 1.94 -5.34 5.60
C SER A 23 1.20 -4.57 6.68
N SER A 24 -0.13 -4.48 6.56
CA SER A 24 -1.01 -3.75 7.47
C SER A 24 -2.10 -4.68 7.99
N GLY A 25 -2.00 -5.09 9.25
CA GLY A 25 -2.94 -6.02 9.91
C GLY A 25 -2.22 -7.03 10.81
N ALA A 26 -2.94 -8.08 11.24
CA ALA A 26 -2.39 -9.16 12.06
C ALA A 26 -1.46 -10.12 11.28
N GLY A 27 -1.45 -10.01 9.94
CA GLY A 27 -0.73 -10.91 9.03
C GLY A 27 -1.54 -12.16 8.66
N GLY A 28 -1.22 -12.76 7.50
CA GLY A 28 -1.96 -13.90 6.95
C GLY A 28 -2.91 -13.57 5.78
N GLY A 29 -3.05 -12.29 5.44
CA GLY A 29 -4.02 -11.77 4.48
C GLY A 29 -4.63 -10.50 5.07
N ASP A 30 -4.85 -9.49 4.21
CA ASP A 30 -5.94 -8.51 4.28
C ASP A 30 -5.52 -7.22 3.54
N CYS A 31 -4.47 -6.52 4.00
CA CYS A 31 -4.07 -5.21 3.45
C CYS A 31 -2.56 -4.92 3.55
N GLY A 32 -2.08 -4.01 2.71
CA GLY A 32 -0.75 -3.39 2.80
C GLY A 32 -0.85 -1.88 2.67
N ILE A 33 0.09 -1.16 3.28
CA ILE A 33 0.21 0.30 3.16
C ILE A 33 1.49 0.66 2.45
N VAL A 34 1.41 1.66 1.57
CA VAL A 34 2.54 2.14 0.79
C VAL A 34 2.62 3.66 0.87
N ILE A 35 3.83 4.16 1.06
CA ILE A 35 4.19 5.56 0.93
C ILE A 35 5.03 5.67 -0.33
N ALA A 36 4.58 6.46 -1.31
CA ALA A 36 5.28 6.67 -2.57
C ALA A 36 5.24 8.15 -2.96
N ASP A 37 6.20 8.57 -3.79
CA ASP A 37 6.17 9.90 -4.38
C ASP A 37 4.99 10.00 -5.37
N GLN A 38 4.26 11.11 -5.27
CA GLN A 38 3.04 11.34 -6.03
C GLN A 38 3.26 11.40 -7.54
N LYS A 39 4.46 11.81 -7.99
CA LYS A 39 4.77 12.05 -9.40
C LYS A 39 5.31 10.82 -10.11
N THR A 40 5.99 9.93 -9.40
CA THR A 40 6.76 8.83 -10.02
C THR A 40 6.20 7.45 -9.72
N GLY A 41 5.59 7.24 -8.54
CA GLY A 41 5.27 5.89 -8.06
C GLY A 41 3.86 5.40 -8.32
N ILE A 42 2.85 6.28 -8.22
CA ILE A 42 1.44 5.85 -8.06
C ILE A 42 0.86 5.15 -9.30
N LEU A 43 0.94 5.78 -10.48
CA LEU A 43 0.32 5.25 -11.70
C LEU A 43 0.90 3.88 -12.14
N PRO A 44 2.23 3.70 -12.26
CA PRO A 44 2.79 2.40 -12.63
C PRO A 44 2.54 1.35 -11.54
N LEU A 45 2.49 1.73 -10.27
CA LEU A 45 2.21 0.83 -9.16
C LEU A 45 0.77 0.31 -9.20
N MET A 46 -0.21 1.18 -9.45
CA MET A 46 -1.61 0.79 -9.59
C MET A 46 -1.82 -0.27 -10.69
N SER A 47 -1.21 -0.06 -11.87
CA SER A 47 -1.31 -1.04 -12.97
C SER A 47 -0.66 -2.39 -12.64
N LYS A 48 0.47 -2.39 -11.92
CA LYS A 48 1.13 -3.63 -11.47
C LYS A 48 0.31 -4.37 -10.42
N TRP A 49 -0.33 -3.66 -9.50
CA TRP A 49 -1.20 -4.25 -8.49
C TRP A 49 -2.46 -4.85 -9.09
N GLU A 50 -3.12 -4.18 -10.03
CA GLU A 50 -4.28 -4.72 -10.73
C GLU A 50 -3.95 -6.05 -11.42
N LYS A 51 -2.81 -6.12 -12.13
CA LYS A 51 -2.31 -7.36 -12.74
C LYS A 51 -1.99 -8.47 -11.74
N ALA A 52 -1.66 -8.10 -10.50
CA ALA A 52 -1.38 -9.01 -9.41
C ALA A 52 -2.65 -9.40 -8.61
N ASN A 53 -3.84 -8.99 -9.05
CA ASN A 53 -5.10 -9.12 -8.32
C ASN A 53 -5.08 -8.45 -6.93
N ILE A 54 -4.31 -7.36 -6.79
CA ILE A 54 -4.27 -6.51 -5.60
C ILE A 54 -5.19 -5.31 -5.85
N ILE A 55 -6.16 -5.09 -4.96
CA ILE A 55 -7.17 -4.05 -5.10
C ILE A 55 -6.71 -2.79 -4.34
N PRO A 56 -6.38 -1.69 -5.03
CA PRO A 56 -6.06 -0.43 -4.35
C PRO A 56 -7.32 0.17 -3.73
N LEU A 57 -7.23 0.56 -2.45
CA LEU A 57 -8.32 1.22 -1.73
C LEU A 57 -8.18 2.75 -1.87
N PRO A 58 -9.24 3.49 -2.28
CA PRO A 58 -9.20 4.95 -2.42
C PRO A 58 -9.26 5.64 -1.04
N LEU A 59 -8.14 5.64 -0.33
CA LEU A 59 -7.99 6.24 1.00
C LEU A 59 -7.38 7.64 0.90
N HIS A 60 -7.81 8.54 1.80
CA HIS A 60 -7.25 9.87 1.96
C HIS A 60 -6.72 10.04 3.38
N VAL A 61 -5.62 10.79 3.53
CA VAL A 61 -5.05 11.11 4.84
C VAL A 61 -6.05 11.94 5.63
N TYR A 62 -6.41 11.46 6.82
CA TYR A 62 -7.27 12.20 7.73
C TYR A 62 -6.48 13.31 8.44
N HIS A 63 -6.93 14.55 8.30
CA HIS A 63 -6.37 15.70 9.02
C HIS A 63 -7.29 16.08 10.18
N TYR A 64 -6.89 15.73 11.40
CA TYR A 64 -7.61 16.14 12.61
C TYR A 64 -7.51 17.65 12.81
N ARG A 65 -8.67 18.32 12.96
CA ARG A 65 -8.77 19.78 13.07
C ARG A 65 -8.95 20.29 14.52
N GLY A 66 -8.57 19.52 15.53
CA GLY A 66 -8.66 19.96 16.93
C GLY A 66 -10.11 20.18 17.39
N GLY A 67 -10.70 19.17 18.03
CA GLY A 67 -11.98 19.34 18.73
C GLY A 67 -11.81 20.21 19.98
N PRO A 68 -12.89 20.86 20.47
CA PRO A 68 -12.83 21.58 21.74
C PRO A 68 -12.39 20.61 22.86
N LYS A 69 -11.48 21.09 23.71
CA LYS A 69 -11.04 20.40 24.92
C LYS A 69 -12.15 20.33 25.96
#